data_AF-A0A9J7GHJ2-F1
#
_entry.id   AF-A0A9J7GHJ2-F1
#
_cell.length_a   1.000
_cell.length_b   1.000
_cell.length_c   1.000
_cell.angle_alpha   90.00
_cell.angle_beta   90.00
_cell.angle_gamma   90.00
#
_symmetry.space_group_name_H-M   'P 1'
#
loop_
_entity.id
_entity.type
_entity.pdbx_description
1 polymer ?
#
loop_
_entity_poly.entity_id
_entity_poly.type
_entity_poly.pdbx_seq_one_letter_code
_entity_poly.pdbx_strand_id
1 'polypeptide(L)'
;MSAGTLGSLQLPGVLTRLRVDLMSYLRHVQWLRRAGGPSLKTLEPELGALQARLDRLLRRLQLLTSRLALPQATPDQPSVPLGPPTSAWGSIRAAHAILGGLHLTLDWAVRGLLLLKTRL
;
A
#
# COMPACT_ATOMS: atom_id res chain seq x y z
N MET A 1 -1.13 -14.48 0.08
CA MET A 1 -2.55 -14.42 0.52
C MET A 1 -3.36 -15.32 -0.41
N SER A 2 -4.31 -16.09 0.10
CA SER A 2 -5.11 -17.06 -0.67
C SER A 2 -6.49 -16.48 -1.00
N ALA A 3 -6.96 -16.59 -2.25
CA ALA A 3 -8.29 -16.16 -2.67
C ALA A 3 -9.42 -16.82 -1.86
N GLY A 4 -9.20 -18.04 -1.36
CA GLY A 4 -10.17 -18.79 -0.57
C GLY A 4 -10.54 -18.14 0.78
N THR A 5 -9.65 -17.36 1.38
CA THR A 5 -9.97 -16.62 2.63
C THR A 5 -10.71 -15.30 2.35
N LEU A 6 -10.65 -14.78 1.12
CA LEU A 6 -11.44 -13.60 0.71
C LEU A 6 -12.94 -13.91 0.63
N GLY A 7 -13.32 -15.17 0.37
CA GLY A 7 -14.72 -15.60 0.33
C GLY A 7 -15.45 -15.56 1.68
N SER A 8 -14.71 -15.54 2.80
CA SER A 8 -15.24 -15.39 4.17
C SER A 8 -14.92 -14.03 4.79
N LEU A 9 -14.15 -13.18 4.11
CA LEU A 9 -13.73 -11.88 4.61
C LEU A 9 -14.85 -10.86 4.43
N GLN A 10 -15.35 -10.35 5.55
CA GLN A 10 -16.32 -9.25 5.55
C GLN A 10 -15.67 -8.01 4.90
N LEU A 11 -16.43 -7.32 4.04
CA LEU A 11 -16.06 -6.06 3.37
C LEU A 11 -15.30 -5.06 4.29
N PRO A 12 -15.70 -4.85 5.56
CA PRO A 12 -15.02 -3.92 6.46
C PRO A 12 -13.57 -4.32 6.78
N GLY A 13 -13.33 -5.64 6.93
CA GLY A 13 -12.01 -6.18 7.22
C GLY A 13 -11.06 -6.03 6.04
N VAL A 14 -11.54 -6.29 4.82
CA VAL A 14 -10.74 -6.13 3.58
C VAL A 14 -10.34 -4.68 3.36
N LEU A 15 -11.29 -3.75 3.48
CA LEU A 15 -11.02 -2.32 3.26
C LEU A 15 -10.09 -1.75 4.33
N THR A 16 -10.27 -2.13 5.59
CA THR A 16 -9.39 -1.71 6.68
C THR A 16 -7.97 -2.22 6.47
N ARG A 17 -7.82 -3.51 6.15
CA ARG A 17 -6.51 -4.12 5.91
C ARG A 17 -5.80 -3.48 4.72
N LEU A 18 -6.53 -3.27 3.61
CA LEU A 18 -6.00 -2.62 2.42
C LEU A 18 -5.51 -1.20 2.72
N ARG A 19 -6.26 -0.43 3.53
CA ARG A 19 -5.85 0.93 3.95
C ARG A 19 -4.52 0.90 4.70
N VAL A 20 -4.38 0.00 5.68
CA VAL A 20 -3.15 -0.16 6.48
C VAL A 20 -1.97 -0.55 5.59
N ASP A 21 -2.16 -1.56 4.73
CA ASP A 21 -1.09 -2.04 3.84
C ASP A 21 -0.65 -0.92 2.87
N LEU A 22 -1.58 -0.18 2.26
CA LEU A 22 -1.27 0.92 1.34
C LEU A 22 -0.60 2.12 2.05
N MET A 23 -0.97 2.44 3.29
CA MET A 23 -0.25 3.42 4.10
C MET A 23 1.19 2.98 4.36
N SER A 24 1.41 1.69 4.63
CA SER A 24 2.75 1.14 4.77
C SER A 24 3.55 1.29 3.47
N TYR A 25 3.01 0.91 2.31
CA TYR A 25 3.69 1.07 1.02
C TYR A 25 3.97 2.54 0.69
N LEU A 26 3.06 3.47 1.00
CA LEU A 26 3.29 4.90 0.81
C LEU A 26 4.54 5.37 1.58
N ARG A 27 4.68 4.98 2.85
CA ARG A 27 5.87 5.29 3.65
C ARG A 27 7.15 4.69 3.04
N HIS A 28 7.07 3.46 2.55
CA HIS A 28 8.21 2.79 1.91
C HIS A 28 8.61 3.45 0.59
N VAL A 29 7.66 3.88 -0.23
CA VAL A 29 7.94 4.66 -1.46
C VAL A 29 8.58 6.01 -1.09
N GLN A 30 8.04 6.72 -0.11
CA GLN A 30 8.66 7.96 0.40
C GLN A 30 10.07 7.74 0.95
N TRP A 31 10.33 6.59 1.59
CA TRP A 31 11.65 6.21 2.06
C TRP A 31 12.60 5.92 0.89
N LEU A 32 12.18 5.17 -0.14
CA LEU A 32 13.00 4.91 -1.33
C LEU A 32 13.44 6.21 -2.01
N ARG A 33 12.54 7.17 -2.15
CA ARG A 33 12.82 8.46 -2.78
C ARG A 33 13.83 9.30 -1.97
N ARG A 34 13.77 9.24 -0.64
CA ARG A 34 14.61 10.04 0.26
C ARG A 34 15.96 9.39 0.57
N ALA A 35 15.97 8.09 0.83
CA ALA A 35 17.09 7.35 1.39
C ALA A 35 17.64 6.24 0.47
N GLY A 36 16.99 5.97 -0.66
CA GLY A 36 17.37 4.90 -1.60
C GLY A 36 18.66 5.15 -2.40
N GLY A 37 19.29 6.31 -2.21
CA GLY A 37 20.58 6.62 -2.79
C GLY A 37 20.55 6.93 -4.30
N PRO A 38 21.72 7.25 -4.88
CA PRO A 38 21.83 7.70 -6.27
C PRO A 38 21.41 6.62 -7.29
N SER A 39 21.57 5.33 -6.94
CA SER A 39 21.20 4.21 -7.83
C SER A 39 19.71 4.14 -8.16
N LEU A 40 18.85 4.80 -7.38
CA LEU A 40 17.40 4.83 -7.62
C LEU A 40 16.92 6.15 -8.25
N LYS A 41 17.81 7.11 -8.53
CA LYS A 41 17.44 8.40 -9.16
C LYS A 41 16.82 8.22 -10.55
N THR A 42 17.16 7.14 -11.25
CA THR A 42 16.62 6.81 -12.57
C THR A 42 15.13 6.44 -12.55
N LEU A 43 14.57 6.19 -11.35
CA LEU A 43 13.13 5.91 -11.16
C LEU A 43 12.32 7.18 -10.88
N GLU A 44 12.94 8.35 -10.87
CA GLU A 44 12.25 9.63 -10.82
C GLU A 44 12.07 10.18 -12.24
N PRO A 45 10.90 10.77 -12.56
CA PRO A 45 9.83 11.21 -11.65
C PRO A 45 8.74 10.16 -11.32
N GLU A 46 8.86 8.92 -11.79
CA GLU A 46 7.82 7.90 -11.72
C GLU A 46 7.48 7.49 -10.29
N LEU A 47 8.47 7.39 -9.40
CA LEU A 47 8.24 7.15 -7.97
C LEU A 47 7.45 8.28 -7.32
N GLY A 48 7.74 9.54 -7.68
CA GLY A 48 6.95 10.68 -7.25
C GLY A 48 5.50 10.62 -7.72
N ALA A 49 5.28 10.25 -8.99
CA ALA A 49 3.93 10.07 -9.53
C ALA A 49 3.18 8.91 -8.86
N LEU A 50 3.86 7.80 -8.58
CA LEU A 50 3.31 6.66 -7.85
C LEU A 50 2.88 7.05 -6.44
N GLN A 51 3.73 7.80 -5.72
CA GLN A 51 3.39 8.31 -4.39
C GLN A 51 2.10 9.14 -4.42
N ALA A 52 2.00 10.11 -5.33
CA ALA A 52 0.80 10.95 -5.45
C ALA A 52 -0.47 10.17 -5.79
N ARG A 53 -0.35 9.09 -6.58
CA ARG A 53 -1.46 8.19 -6.92
C ARG A 53 -1.88 7.35 -5.72
N LEU A 54 -0.93 6.83 -4.93
CA LEU A 54 -1.21 6.13 -3.68
C LEU A 54 -1.93 7.02 -2.66
N ASP A 55 -1.45 8.25 -2.48
CA ASP A 55 -2.11 9.27 -1.65
C ASP A 55 -3.57 9.50 -2.07
N ARG A 56 -3.82 9.62 -3.37
CA ARG A 56 -5.17 9.80 -3.92
C ARG A 56 -6.05 8.57 -3.68
N LEU A 57 -5.49 7.36 -3.85
CA LEU A 57 -6.20 6.11 -3.59
C LEU A 57 -6.60 5.97 -2.12
N LEU A 58 -5.68 6.27 -1.20
CA LEU A 58 -5.95 6.27 0.25
C LEU A 58 -7.08 7.23 0.62
N ARG A 59 -7.10 8.44 0.06
CA ARG A 59 -8.22 9.39 0.26
C ARG A 59 -9.56 8.85 -0.25
N ARG A 60 -9.56 8.17 -1.40
CA ARG A 60 -10.77 7.55 -1.96
C ARG A 60 -11.26 6.38 -1.10
N LEU A 61 -10.35 5.55 -0.60
CA LEU A 61 -10.69 4.47 0.32
C LEU A 61 -11.28 5.01 1.62
N GLN A 62 -10.70 6.08 2.17
CA GLN A 62 -11.24 6.73 3.36
C GLN A 62 -12.67 7.22 3.16
N LEU A 63 -12.92 7.92 2.04
CA LEU A 63 -14.27 8.38 1.69
C LEU A 63 -15.26 7.22 1.56
N LEU A 64 -14.84 6.12 0.93
CA LEU A 64 -15.67 4.92 0.77
C LEU A 64 -16.02 4.32 2.14
N THR A 65 -15.03 4.15 3.02
CA THR A 65 -15.21 3.61 4.38
C THR A 65 -16.16 4.49 5.19
N SER A 66 -16.05 5.82 5.10
CA SER A 66 -16.96 6.76 5.76
C SER A 66 -18.39 6.68 5.21
N ARG A 67 -18.56 6.61 3.88
CA ARG A 67 -19.89 6.50 3.24
C ARG A 67 -20.62 5.21 3.60
N LEU A 68 -19.88 4.13 3.80
CA LEU A 68 -20.41 2.83 4.18
C LEU A 68 -20.58 2.68 5.71
N ALA A 69 -20.36 3.74 6.49
CA ALA A 69 -20.43 3.74 7.96
C ALA A 69 -19.59 2.61 8.61
N LEU A 70 -18.48 2.25 7.99
CA LEU A 70 -17.65 1.15 8.45
C LEU A 70 -16.83 1.57 9.68
N PRO A 71 -16.57 0.65 10.63
CA PRO A 71 -15.69 0.92 11.76
C PRO A 71 -14.35 1.48 11.28
N GLN A 72 -14.03 2.69 11.74
CA GLN A 72 -12.75 3.31 11.43
C GLN A 72 -11.69 2.63 12.28
N ALA A 73 -10.62 2.12 11.66
CA ALA A 73 -9.45 1.75 12.44
C ALA A 73 -8.92 2.99 13.17
N THR A 74 -8.64 2.80 14.46
CA THR A 74 -7.99 3.76 15.36
C THR A 74 -6.74 4.33 14.69
N PRO A 75 -6.42 5.62 14.90
CA PRO A 75 -5.22 6.22 14.32
C PRO A 75 -3.99 5.38 14.67
N ASP A 76 -3.28 4.93 13.64
CA ASP A 76 -2.11 4.05 13.78
C ASP A 76 -1.07 4.70 14.70
N GLN A 77 -0.51 3.88 15.58
CA GLN A 77 0.63 4.24 16.41
C GLN A 77 1.80 4.70 15.50
N PRO A 78 2.57 5.74 15.86
CA PRO A 78 3.66 6.24 15.01
C PRO A 78 4.64 5.10 14.72
N SER A 79 4.81 4.79 13.44
CA SER A 79 5.74 3.75 13.00
C SER A 79 7.17 4.19 13.25
N VAL A 80 7.99 3.26 13.75
CA VAL A 80 9.45 3.45 13.86
C VAL A 80 10.02 3.88 12.51
N PRO A 81 10.88 4.92 12.45
CA PRO A 81 11.49 5.36 11.20
C PRO A 81 12.28 4.23 10.54
N LEU A 82 12.13 4.10 9.21
CA LEU A 82 12.95 3.19 8.42
C LEU A 82 14.39 3.71 8.39
N GLY A 83 15.35 2.90 8.86
CA GLY A 83 16.78 3.21 8.79
C GLY A 83 17.29 3.32 7.34
N PRO A 84 18.45 3.94 7.11
CA PRO A 84 19.04 4.01 5.78
C PRO A 84 19.45 2.61 5.29
N PRO A 85 19.45 2.38 3.96
CA PRO A 85 19.93 1.12 3.41
C PRO A 85 21.43 0.94 3.69
N THR A 86 21.84 -0.28 4.03
CA THR A 86 23.24 -0.60 4.36
C THR A 86 24.18 -0.59 3.15
N SER A 87 23.64 -0.59 1.93
CA SER A 87 24.40 -0.55 0.68
C SER A 87 23.51 -0.10 -0.49
N ALA A 88 24.14 0.36 -1.59
CA ALA A 88 23.45 0.67 -2.84
C ALA A 88 22.64 -0.52 -3.37
N TRP A 89 23.22 -1.73 -3.33
CA TRP A 89 22.52 -2.97 -3.69
C TRP A 89 21.36 -3.29 -2.74
N GLY A 90 21.51 -3.00 -1.43
CA GLY A 90 20.42 -3.07 -0.46
C GLY A 90 19.23 -2.21 -0.86
N SER A 91 19.48 -1.00 -1.36
CA SER A 91 18.43 -0.09 -1.86
C SER A 91 17.69 -0.67 -3.07
N ILE A 92 18.42 -1.28 -4.02
CA ILE A 92 17.84 -1.91 -5.20
C ILE A 92 16.98 -3.14 -4.82
N ARG A 93 17.45 -3.96 -3.87
CA ARG A 93 16.67 -5.09 -3.35
C ARG A 93 15.41 -4.61 -2.62
N ALA A 94 15.52 -3.56 -1.81
CA ALA A 94 14.37 -2.96 -1.15
C ALA A 94 13.37 -2.42 -2.17
N ALA A 95 13.82 -1.73 -3.22
CA ALA A 95 12.96 -1.24 -4.29
C ALA A 95 12.16 -2.36 -4.95
N HIS A 96 12.81 -3.48 -5.31
CA HIS A 96 12.13 -4.65 -5.86
C HIS A 96 11.08 -5.24 -4.90
N ALA A 97 11.43 -5.40 -3.63
CA ALA A 97 10.51 -5.94 -2.62
C ALA A 97 9.29 -5.03 -2.43
N ILE A 98 9.50 -3.71 -2.38
CA ILE A 98 8.44 -2.71 -2.18
C ILE A 98 7.51 -2.66 -3.39
N LEU A 99 8.07 -2.53 -4.60
CA LEU A 99 7.27 -2.42 -5.83
C LEU A 99 6.57 -3.74 -6.18
N GLY A 100 7.27 -4.87 -6.04
CA GLY A 100 6.70 -6.20 -6.24
C GLY A 100 5.59 -6.52 -5.23
N GLY A 101 5.83 -6.20 -3.95
CA GLY A 101 4.82 -6.33 -2.90
C GLY A 101 3.60 -5.46 -3.17
N LEU A 102 3.79 -4.19 -3.52
CA LEU A 102 2.69 -3.27 -3.83
C LEU A 102 1.85 -3.77 -5.01
N HIS A 103 2.49 -4.26 -6.06
CA HIS A 103 1.79 -4.84 -7.21
C HIS A 103 0.90 -6.01 -6.78
N LEU A 104 1.43 -6.97 -6.03
CA LEU A 104 0.64 -8.10 -5.53
C LEU A 104 -0.51 -7.64 -4.63
N THR A 105 -0.28 -6.68 -3.72
CA THR A 105 -1.33 -6.13 -2.87
C THR A 105 -2.46 -5.49 -3.69
N LEU A 106 -2.12 -4.75 -4.75
CA LEU A 106 -3.13 -4.14 -5.63
C LEU A 106 -3.89 -5.17 -6.46
N ASP A 107 -3.21 -6.18 -7.02
CA ASP A 107 -3.87 -7.27 -7.75
C ASP A 107 -4.86 -8.02 -6.85
N TRP A 108 -4.44 -8.37 -5.63
CA TRP A 108 -5.33 -8.98 -4.63
C TRP A 108 -6.50 -8.08 -4.25
N ALA A 109 -6.26 -6.77 -4.10
CA ALA A 109 -7.31 -5.80 -3.79
C ALA A 109 -8.37 -5.73 -4.90
N VAL A 110 -7.94 -5.67 -6.17
CA VAL A 110 -8.86 -5.66 -7.31
C VAL A 110 -9.71 -6.93 -7.34
N ARG A 111 -9.09 -8.11 -7.21
CA ARG A 111 -9.81 -9.39 -7.18
C ARG A 111 -10.80 -9.45 -6.01
N GLY A 112 -10.36 -9.06 -4.81
CA GLY A 112 -11.20 -9.05 -3.61
C GLY A 112 -12.41 -8.12 -3.74
N LEU A 113 -12.20 -6.89 -4.22
CA LEU A 113 -13.27 -5.91 -4.40
C LEU A 113 -14.28 -6.32 -5.49
N LEU A 114 -13.82 -6.93 -6.59
CA LEU A 114 -14.71 -7.42 -7.64
C LEU A 114 -15.56 -8.60 -7.14
N LEU A 115 -14.97 -9.53 -6.39
CA LEU A 115 -15.73 -10.62 -5.76
C LEU A 115 -16.76 -10.08 -4.76
N LEU A 116 -16.37 -9.10 -3.93
CA LEU A 116 -17.30 -8.47 -2.99
C LEU A 116 -18.46 -7.77 -3.70
N LYS A 117 -18.20 -7.09 -4.83
CA LYS A 117 -19.25 -6.45 -5.64
C LYS A 117 -20.31 -7.45 -6.12
N THR A 118 -19.94 -8.70 -6.42
CA THR A 118 -20.92 -9.73 -6.85
C THR A 118 -21.83 -10.23 -5.73
N ARG A 119 -21.53 -9.91 -4.47
CA ARG A 119 -22.31 -10.31 -3.29
C ARG A 119 -23.07 -9.14 -2.64
N LEU A 120 -22.95 -7.93 -3.19
CA LEU A 120 -23.70 -6.74 -2.81
C LEU A 120 -24.92 -6.58 -3.73
#